data_AF-A0AAW7H4Z9-F1
#
_entry.id   AF-A0AAW7H4Z9-F1
#
_cell.length_a   1.000
_cell.length_b   1.000
_cell.length_c   1.000
_cell.angle_alpha   90.00
_cell.angle_beta   90.00
_cell.angle_gamma   90.00
#
_symmetry.space_group_name_H-M   'P 1'
#
loop_
_entity.id
_entity.type
_entity.pdbx_description
1 polymer ?
#
loop_
_entity_poly.entity_id
_entity_poly.type
_entity_poly.pdbx_seq_one_letter_code
_entity_poly.pdbx_strand_id
1 'polypeptide(L)'
;MSSREKFEQAIKSRFGDSIDYRVCKNSDGEYMAWDMQVAWWAWQAAEADMAVQLANAESKCRELAAENAALKEVVSGVNSELYGQGFEVSGWHLNGALEPLDNWFTDNGWGMPETPATDAFLTEVRAQGVEMYADNLDSGAEDAERDGFDDAVKFLRSEASGVRLFAAQLRKGDKS
;
A
#
# COMPACT_ATOMS: atom_id res chain seq x y z
N MET A 1 1.84 0.68 21.59
CA MET A 1 2.75 -0.40 22.06
C MET A 1 4.06 -0.27 21.31
N SER A 2 5.14 0.05 22.00
CA SER A 2 6.47 0.29 21.45
C SER A 2 7.08 -0.98 20.82
N SER A 3 8.03 -0.82 19.89
CA SER A 3 8.81 -1.94 19.33
C SER A 3 9.48 -2.79 20.40
N ARG A 4 9.90 -2.15 21.51
CA ARG A 4 10.50 -2.84 22.65
C ARG A 4 9.52 -3.75 23.38
N GLU A 5 8.31 -3.25 23.68
CA GLU A 5 7.26 -4.06 24.32
C GLU A 5 6.86 -5.25 23.46
N LYS A 6 6.78 -5.08 22.12
CA LYS A 6 6.49 -6.17 21.19
C LYS A 6 7.57 -7.25 21.22
N PHE A 7 8.83 -6.86 21.20
CA PHE A 7 9.96 -7.79 21.31
C PHE A 7 9.94 -8.52 22.66
N GLU A 8 9.80 -7.80 23.77
CA GLU A 8 9.74 -8.40 25.11
C GLU A 8 8.57 -9.37 25.26
N GLN A 9 7.40 -9.03 24.70
CA GLN A 9 6.25 -9.91 24.67
C GLN A 9 6.50 -11.17 23.82
N ALA A 10 7.12 -11.03 22.65
CA ALA A 10 7.46 -12.16 21.78
C ALA A 10 8.45 -13.11 22.46
N ILE A 11 9.49 -12.56 23.10
CA ILE A 11 10.47 -13.33 23.86
C ILE A 11 9.80 -14.02 25.05
N LYS A 12 9.01 -13.30 25.85
CA LYS A 12 8.25 -13.85 26.99
C LYS A 12 7.30 -14.97 26.57
N SER A 13 6.59 -14.80 25.47
CA SER A 13 5.68 -15.82 24.94
C SER A 13 6.41 -17.08 24.49
N ARG A 14 7.64 -16.95 23.99
CA ARG A 14 8.40 -18.08 23.43
C ARG A 14 9.24 -18.81 24.47
N PHE A 15 9.79 -18.09 25.45
CA PHE A 15 10.81 -18.61 26.36
C PHE A 15 10.38 -18.59 27.83
N GLY A 16 9.35 -17.84 28.21
CA GLY A 16 8.75 -17.85 29.55
C GLY A 16 9.77 -17.71 30.67
N ASP A 17 9.81 -18.69 31.58
CA ASP A 17 10.69 -18.71 32.75
C ASP A 17 12.17 -19.00 32.41
N SER A 18 12.49 -19.34 31.16
CA SER A 18 13.87 -19.60 30.71
C SER A 18 14.64 -18.32 30.38
N ILE A 19 13.99 -17.16 30.44
CA ILE A 19 14.59 -15.86 30.13
C ILE A 19 15.44 -15.39 31.31
N ASP A 20 16.69 -15.00 31.02
CA ASP A 20 17.55 -14.37 32.00
C ASP A 20 17.26 -12.87 32.12
N TYR A 21 16.58 -12.49 33.20
CA TYR A 21 16.23 -11.09 33.49
C TYR A 21 17.34 -10.33 34.25
N ARG A 22 18.50 -10.96 34.51
CA ARG A 22 19.59 -10.30 35.24
C ARG A 22 20.23 -9.20 34.39
N VAL A 23 20.49 -8.06 34.99
CA VAL A 23 21.16 -6.92 34.32
C VAL A 23 22.68 -7.13 34.34
N CYS A 24 23.35 -6.99 33.19
CA CYS A 24 24.81 -7.08 33.10
C CYS A 24 25.53 -5.85 33.74
N LYS A 25 26.71 -6.07 34.32
CA LYS A 25 27.49 -5.07 35.10
C LYS A 25 28.40 -4.15 34.26
N ASN A 26 28.40 -4.24 32.94
CA ASN A 26 29.21 -3.40 32.06
C ASN A 26 28.53 -2.03 31.82
N SER A 27 28.81 -1.15 32.79
CA SER A 27 28.84 0.31 32.80
C SER A 27 27.63 1.18 32.41
N ASP A 28 26.66 0.72 31.63
CA ASP A 28 25.55 1.62 31.25
C ASP A 28 24.20 1.20 31.85
N GLY A 29 24.07 -0.02 32.37
CA GLY A 29 22.98 -0.41 33.29
C GLY A 29 21.55 -0.44 32.73
N GLU A 30 21.34 -0.36 31.41
CA GLU A 30 19.98 -0.09 30.89
C GLU A 30 19.14 -1.32 30.51
N TYR A 31 19.71 -2.50 30.23
CA TYR A 31 18.89 -3.62 29.71
C TYR A 31 19.46 -5.04 29.86
N MET A 32 18.69 -5.95 30.48
CA MET A 32 18.81 -7.43 30.65
C MET A 32 20.23 -8.05 30.55
N ALA A 33 20.31 -9.37 30.31
CA ALA A 33 21.58 -10.06 30.10
C ALA A 33 22.09 -9.82 28.66
N TRP A 34 23.39 -10.05 28.41
CA TRP A 34 24.04 -9.73 27.12
C TRP A 34 23.39 -10.43 25.91
N ASP A 35 22.89 -11.64 26.09
CA ASP A 35 22.15 -12.42 25.08
C ASP A 35 20.85 -11.74 24.65
N MET A 36 20.09 -11.20 25.61
CA MET A 36 18.88 -10.40 25.35
C MET A 36 19.20 -9.11 24.61
N GLN A 37 20.31 -8.45 24.95
CA GLN A 37 20.76 -7.25 24.24
C GLN A 37 21.10 -7.54 22.77
N VAL A 38 21.81 -8.64 22.51
CA VAL A 38 22.16 -9.07 21.14
C VAL A 38 20.90 -9.48 20.37
N ALA A 39 19.98 -10.20 21.00
CA ALA A 39 18.71 -10.58 20.39
C ALA A 39 17.86 -9.36 20.02
N TRP A 40 17.84 -8.34 20.89
CA TRP A 40 17.16 -7.08 20.64
C TRP A 40 17.77 -6.34 19.43
N TRP A 41 19.10 -6.21 19.37
CA TRP A 41 19.77 -5.58 18.24
C TRP A 41 19.51 -6.31 16.92
N ALA A 42 19.60 -7.64 16.92
CA ALA A 42 19.33 -8.45 15.73
C ALA A 42 17.88 -8.30 15.26
N TRP A 43 16.93 -8.23 16.20
CA TRP A 43 15.53 -8.01 15.90
C TRP A 43 15.29 -6.62 15.30
N GLN A 44 15.86 -5.56 15.88
CA GLN A 44 15.76 -4.20 15.33
C GLN A 44 16.36 -4.11 13.92
N ALA A 45 17.51 -4.75 13.69
CA ALA A 45 18.13 -4.78 12.36
C ALA A 45 17.23 -5.49 11.33
N ALA A 46 16.58 -6.60 11.73
CA ALA A 46 15.65 -7.31 10.87
C ALA A 46 14.37 -6.51 10.58
N GLU A 47 13.80 -5.80 11.57
CA GLU A 47 12.67 -4.88 11.33
C GLU A 47 13.05 -3.77 10.36
N ALA A 48 14.24 -3.16 10.54
CA ALA A 48 14.71 -2.10 9.66
C ALA A 48 14.92 -2.58 8.21
N ASP A 49 15.52 -3.75 8.02
CA ASP A 49 15.70 -4.34 6.67
C ASP A 49 14.34 -4.63 6.01
N MET A 50 13.40 -5.22 6.76
CA MET A 50 12.04 -5.47 6.27
C MET A 50 11.32 -4.18 5.87
N ALA A 51 11.44 -3.11 6.68
CA ALA A 51 10.85 -1.81 6.38
C ALA A 51 11.43 -1.20 5.09
N VAL A 52 12.74 -1.33 4.86
CA VAL A 52 13.39 -0.89 3.61
C VAL A 52 12.91 -1.70 2.42
N GLN A 53 12.80 -3.03 2.55
CA GLN A 53 12.29 -3.89 1.48
C GLN A 53 10.84 -3.55 1.12
N LEU A 54 10.00 -3.31 2.12
CA LEU A 54 8.61 -2.92 1.93
C LEU A 54 8.50 -1.57 1.21
N ALA A 55 9.24 -0.56 1.68
CA ALA A 55 9.25 0.77 1.05
C ALA A 55 9.73 0.70 -0.41
N ASN A 56 10.74 -0.12 -0.71
CA ASN A 56 11.22 -0.35 -2.07
C ASN A 56 10.17 -1.04 -2.95
N ALA A 57 9.47 -2.05 -2.42
CA ALA A 57 8.40 -2.73 -3.14
C ALA A 57 7.23 -1.78 -3.42
N GLU A 58 6.82 -0.98 -2.43
CA GLU A 58 5.79 0.06 -2.59
C GLU A 58 6.19 1.12 -3.62
N SER A 59 7.46 1.55 -3.66
CA SER A 59 7.95 2.47 -4.69
C SER A 59 7.79 1.87 -6.10
N LYS A 60 8.25 0.63 -6.30
CA LYS A 60 8.14 -0.07 -7.59
C LYS A 60 6.68 -0.26 -8.03
N CYS A 61 5.81 -0.61 -7.09
CA CYS A 61 4.38 -0.74 -7.38
C CYS A 61 3.76 0.60 -7.81
N ARG A 62 4.13 1.71 -7.15
CA ARG A 62 3.69 3.07 -7.55
C ARG A 62 4.21 3.46 -8.94
N GLU A 63 5.48 3.19 -9.23
CA GLU A 63 6.10 3.45 -10.54
C GLU A 63 5.40 2.68 -11.66
N LEU A 64 5.18 1.37 -11.48
CA LEU A 64 4.48 0.52 -12.44
C LEU A 64 3.03 0.97 -12.65
N ALA A 65 2.35 1.44 -11.60
CA ALA A 65 0.99 1.94 -11.73
C ALA A 65 0.90 3.25 -12.49
N ALA A 66 1.87 4.15 -12.29
CA ALA A 66 1.98 5.37 -13.08
C ALA A 66 2.26 5.05 -14.57
N GLU A 67 3.16 4.09 -14.84
CA GLU A 67 3.44 3.62 -16.20
C GLU A 67 2.19 3.01 -16.86
N ASN A 68 1.46 2.14 -16.14
CA ASN A 68 0.21 1.56 -16.66
C ASN A 68 -0.88 2.61 -16.90
N ALA A 69 -0.98 3.65 -16.06
CA ALA A 69 -1.90 4.76 -16.29
C ALA A 69 -1.55 5.53 -17.58
N ALA A 70 -0.26 5.83 -17.81
CA ALA A 70 0.20 6.48 -19.02
C ALA A 70 -0.02 5.60 -20.27
N LEU A 71 0.25 4.29 -20.19
CA LEU A 71 -0.04 3.35 -21.27
C LEU A 71 -1.54 3.28 -21.57
N LYS A 72 -2.40 3.31 -20.54
CA LYS A 72 -3.85 3.36 -20.72
C LYS A 72 -4.26 4.61 -21.49
N GLU A 73 -3.73 5.78 -21.14
CA GLU A 73 -4.01 7.03 -21.85
C GLU A 73 -3.60 6.95 -23.33
N VAL A 74 -2.41 6.41 -23.62
CA VAL A 74 -1.95 6.21 -25.01
C VAL A 74 -2.88 5.27 -25.78
N VAL A 75 -3.22 4.12 -25.18
CA VAL A 75 -4.12 3.12 -25.81
C VAL A 75 -5.51 3.70 -26.06
N SER A 76 -6.08 4.43 -25.09
CA SER A 76 -7.36 5.11 -25.26
C SER A 76 -7.30 6.20 -26.33
N GLY A 77 -6.19 6.94 -26.41
CA GLY A 77 -5.96 7.94 -27.46
C GLY A 77 -5.98 7.30 -28.86
N VAL A 78 -5.17 6.26 -29.06
CA VAL A 78 -5.12 5.50 -30.34
C VAL A 78 -6.48 4.92 -30.70
N ASN A 79 -7.21 4.33 -29.74
CA ASN A 79 -8.56 3.84 -29.98
C ASN A 79 -9.48 4.99 -30.43
N SER A 80 -9.48 6.14 -29.76
CA SER A 80 -10.36 7.26 -30.11
C SER A 80 -10.09 7.86 -31.50
N GLU A 81 -8.84 7.82 -31.96
CA GLU A 81 -8.44 8.34 -33.27
C GLU A 81 -8.72 7.38 -34.43
N LEU A 82 -8.93 6.08 -34.15
CA LEU A 82 -9.03 5.06 -35.19
C LEU A 82 -10.38 4.35 -35.19
N TYR A 83 -10.91 4.03 -34.01
CA TYR A 83 -12.16 3.30 -33.84
C TYR A 83 -13.37 4.21 -34.09
N GLY A 84 -14.31 3.75 -34.90
CA GLY A 84 -15.51 4.50 -35.28
C GLY A 84 -15.27 5.63 -36.28
N GLN A 85 -14.05 5.76 -36.82
CA GLN A 85 -13.70 6.79 -37.81
C GLN A 85 -13.94 6.35 -39.27
N GLY A 86 -14.41 5.11 -39.47
CA GLY A 86 -14.70 4.58 -40.82
C GLY A 86 -13.45 4.19 -41.62
N PHE A 87 -12.32 3.98 -40.97
CA PHE A 87 -11.12 3.43 -41.62
C PHE A 87 -11.32 1.98 -42.03
N GLU A 88 -10.59 1.56 -43.07
CA GLU A 88 -10.57 0.19 -43.57
C GLU A 88 -9.16 -0.38 -43.47
N VAL A 89 -9.07 -1.69 -43.22
CA VAL A 89 -7.82 -2.46 -43.19
C VAL A 89 -7.82 -3.44 -44.36
N SER A 90 -6.70 -3.49 -45.09
CA SER A 90 -6.50 -4.46 -46.16
C SER A 90 -5.81 -5.72 -45.65
N GLY A 91 -6.23 -6.87 -46.14
CA GLY A 91 -5.49 -8.13 -45.94
C GLY A 91 -5.68 -8.80 -44.57
N TRP A 92 -6.56 -8.28 -43.71
CA TRP A 92 -6.87 -8.89 -42.41
C TRP A 92 -7.40 -10.32 -42.54
N HIS A 93 -8.40 -10.54 -43.41
CA HIS A 93 -8.93 -11.87 -43.69
C HIS A 93 -8.12 -12.65 -44.74
N LEU A 94 -6.90 -12.19 -45.08
CA LEU A 94 -6.00 -12.80 -46.07
C LEU A 94 -6.62 -13.03 -47.47
N ASN A 95 -7.80 -12.46 -47.71
CA ASN A 95 -8.55 -12.52 -48.97
C ASN A 95 -8.34 -11.27 -49.84
N GLY A 96 -7.54 -10.31 -49.38
CA GLY A 96 -7.26 -9.04 -50.05
C GLY A 96 -8.41 -8.02 -50.02
N ALA A 97 -9.55 -8.37 -49.42
CA ALA A 97 -10.66 -7.44 -49.25
C ALA A 97 -10.31 -6.34 -48.24
N LEU A 98 -10.91 -5.16 -48.43
CA LEU A 98 -10.96 -4.12 -47.43
C LEU A 98 -12.04 -4.48 -46.42
N GLU A 99 -11.70 -4.40 -45.15
CA GLU A 99 -12.60 -4.67 -44.02
C GLU A 99 -12.64 -3.44 -43.10
N PRO A 100 -13.76 -3.16 -42.44
CA PRO A 100 -13.81 -2.10 -41.43
C PRO A 100 -12.76 -2.35 -40.34
N LEU A 101 -11.94 -1.33 -40.06
CA LEU A 101 -10.93 -1.38 -39.01
C LEU A 101 -11.57 -1.67 -37.63
N ASP A 102 -12.81 -1.22 -37.41
CA ASP A 102 -13.57 -1.45 -36.18
C ASP A 102 -13.78 -2.94 -35.86
N ASN A 103 -13.92 -3.79 -36.89
CA ASN A 103 -14.04 -5.24 -36.70
C ASN A 103 -12.74 -5.80 -36.13
N TRP A 104 -11.59 -5.35 -36.63
CA TRP A 104 -10.28 -5.73 -36.09
C TRP A 104 -10.13 -5.32 -34.63
N PHE A 105 -10.51 -4.08 -34.29
CA PHE A 105 -10.47 -3.59 -32.92
C PHE A 105 -11.35 -4.47 -32.01
N THR A 106 -12.57 -4.79 -32.42
CA THR A 106 -13.51 -5.60 -31.62
C THR A 106 -13.01 -7.02 -31.43
N ASP A 107 -12.59 -7.69 -32.51
CA ASP A 107 -12.14 -9.09 -32.49
C ASP A 107 -10.90 -9.29 -31.61
N ASN A 108 -10.07 -8.26 -31.49
CA ASN A 108 -8.85 -8.30 -30.67
C ASN A 108 -9.03 -7.68 -29.27
N GLY A 109 -10.25 -7.29 -28.89
CA GLY A 109 -10.53 -6.71 -27.56
C GLY A 109 -10.05 -5.26 -27.38
N TRP A 110 -9.79 -4.56 -28.48
CA TRP A 110 -9.43 -3.14 -28.49
C TRP A 110 -10.61 -2.20 -28.73
N GLY A 111 -11.82 -2.70 -29.03
CA GLY A 111 -13.00 -1.86 -29.29
C GLY A 111 -13.40 -0.97 -28.10
N MET A 112 -13.11 -1.43 -26.87
CA MET A 112 -13.20 -0.65 -25.65
C MET A 112 -12.04 -1.08 -24.73
N PRO A 113 -10.87 -0.44 -24.83
CA PRO A 113 -9.71 -0.88 -24.07
C PRO A 113 -9.88 -0.55 -22.58
N GLU A 114 -10.03 -1.58 -21.76
CA GLU A 114 -10.15 -1.47 -20.30
C GLU A 114 -8.91 -2.03 -19.59
N THR A 115 -8.62 -1.51 -18.40
CA THR A 115 -7.54 -2.03 -17.53
C THR A 115 -8.04 -2.24 -16.10
N PRO A 116 -8.97 -3.19 -15.85
CA PRO A 116 -9.64 -3.32 -14.56
C PRO A 116 -8.68 -3.59 -13.40
N ALA A 117 -7.64 -4.38 -13.63
CA ALA A 117 -6.61 -4.67 -12.63
C ALA A 117 -5.82 -3.41 -12.22
N THR A 118 -5.47 -2.57 -13.19
CA THR A 118 -4.78 -1.29 -12.96
C THR A 118 -5.71 -0.31 -12.24
N ASP A 119 -6.98 -0.23 -12.63
CA ASP A 119 -7.95 0.66 -12.00
C ASP A 119 -8.21 0.26 -10.54
N ALA A 120 -8.34 -1.05 -10.27
CA ALA A 120 -8.44 -1.58 -8.92
C ALA A 120 -7.17 -1.29 -8.10
N PHE A 121 -5.99 -1.46 -8.70
CA PHE A 121 -4.72 -1.17 -8.04
C PHE A 121 -4.58 0.32 -7.68
N LEU A 122 -4.88 1.24 -8.61
CA LEU A 122 -4.83 2.69 -8.37
C LEU A 122 -5.81 3.11 -7.27
N THR A 123 -6.98 2.48 -7.24
CA THR A 123 -7.99 2.69 -6.21
C THR A 123 -7.47 2.23 -4.83
N GLU A 124 -6.84 1.07 -4.77
CA GLU A 124 -6.23 0.54 -3.54
C GLU A 124 -5.08 1.43 -3.05
N VAL A 125 -4.16 1.85 -3.92
CA VAL A 125 -3.07 2.76 -3.54
C VAL A 125 -3.59 4.07 -2.98
N ARG A 126 -4.69 4.61 -3.56
CA ARG A 126 -5.34 5.80 -3.03
C ARG A 126 -5.95 5.54 -1.65
N ALA A 127 -6.61 4.40 -1.46
CA ALA A 127 -7.18 4.01 -0.17
C ALA A 127 -6.10 3.84 0.92
N GLN A 128 -4.99 3.18 0.59
CA GLN A 128 -3.86 3.01 1.50
C GLN A 128 -3.21 4.35 1.90
N GLY A 129 -3.08 5.29 0.95
CA GLY A 129 -2.60 6.64 1.27
C GLY A 129 -3.51 7.38 2.26
N VAL A 130 -4.83 7.17 2.18
CA VAL A 130 -5.81 7.72 3.12
C VAL A 130 -5.74 7.01 4.48
N GLU A 131 -5.54 5.69 4.51
CA GLU A 131 -5.37 4.93 5.76
C GLU A 131 -4.12 5.35 6.53
N MET A 132 -3.02 5.63 5.81
CA MET A 132 -1.81 6.16 6.44
C MET A 132 -2.04 7.49 7.16
N TYR A 133 -2.94 8.34 6.64
CA TYR A 133 -3.36 9.55 7.33
C TYR A 133 -4.19 9.25 8.59
N ALA A 134 -5.06 8.22 8.55
CA ALA A 134 -5.80 7.78 9.73
C ALA A 134 -4.85 7.23 10.82
N ASP A 135 -3.82 6.48 10.46
CA ASP A 135 -2.83 5.97 11.40
C ASP A 135 -2.01 7.10 12.04
N ASN A 136 -1.72 8.16 11.28
CA ASN A 136 -1.10 9.37 11.82
C ASN A 136 -2.01 10.10 12.81
N LEU A 137 -3.33 10.14 12.58
CA LEU A 137 -4.30 10.70 13.52
C LEU A 137 -4.39 9.89 14.81
N ASP A 138 -4.37 8.55 14.71
CA ASP A 138 -4.34 7.68 15.90
C ASP A 138 -3.05 7.86 16.70
N SER A 139 -1.91 8.01 16.03
CA SER A 139 -0.64 8.31 16.69
C SER A 139 -0.73 9.65 17.45
N GLY A 140 -1.33 10.68 16.85
CA GLY A 140 -1.59 11.95 17.54
C GLY A 140 -2.56 11.81 18.71
N ALA A 141 -3.53 10.89 18.62
CA ALA A 141 -4.46 10.62 19.72
C ALA A 141 -3.76 9.93 20.90
N GLU A 142 -2.83 9.01 20.64
CA GLU A 142 -1.99 8.38 21.68
C GLU A 142 -1.13 9.42 22.42
N ASP A 143 -0.54 10.37 21.69
CA ASP A 143 0.22 11.47 22.29
C ASP A 143 -0.67 12.39 23.14
N ALA A 144 -1.86 12.75 22.65
CA ALA A 144 -2.82 13.55 23.39
C ALA A 144 -3.32 12.85 24.67
N GLU A 145 -3.48 11.52 24.64
CA GLU A 145 -3.88 10.71 25.78
C GLU A 145 -2.78 10.71 26.86
N ARG A 146 -1.51 10.60 26.46
CA ARG A 146 -0.37 10.70 27.38
C ARG A 146 -0.31 12.06 28.08
N ASP A 147 -0.65 13.14 27.37
CA ASP A 147 -0.57 14.50 27.90
C ASP A 147 -1.87 14.95 28.61
N GLY A 148 -2.88 14.07 28.70
CA GLY A 148 -4.12 14.30 29.44
C GLY A 148 -5.15 15.18 28.72
N PHE A 149 -5.09 15.28 27.38
CA PHE A 149 -6.01 16.07 26.57
C PHE A 149 -7.20 15.25 26.07
N ASP A 150 -8.07 14.81 26.98
CA ASP A 150 -9.22 13.92 26.69
C ASP A 150 -10.10 14.35 25.50
N ASP A 151 -10.35 15.65 25.33
CA ASP A 151 -11.17 16.15 24.22
C ASP A 151 -10.45 16.04 22.86
N ALA A 152 -9.12 16.24 22.84
CA ALA A 152 -8.31 16.05 21.65
C ALA A 152 -8.24 14.57 21.24
N VAL A 153 -8.15 13.66 22.21
CA VAL A 153 -8.19 12.21 21.98
C VAL A 153 -9.49 11.80 21.29
N LYS A 154 -10.64 12.26 21.80
CA LYS A 154 -11.95 11.98 21.21
C LYS A 154 -12.06 12.49 19.78
N PHE A 155 -11.61 13.72 19.54
CA PHE A 155 -11.63 14.33 18.22
C PHE A 155 -10.78 13.55 17.21
N LEU A 156 -9.51 13.28 17.54
CA LEU A 156 -8.57 12.62 16.64
C LEU A 156 -8.99 11.19 16.29
N ARG A 157 -9.49 10.42 17.27
CA ARG A 157 -10.02 9.07 17.02
C ARG A 157 -11.30 9.08 16.17
N SER A 158 -12.16 10.07 16.39
CA SER A 158 -13.35 10.27 15.56
C SER A 158 -12.96 10.57 14.11
N GLU A 159 -11.99 11.45 13.91
CA GLU A 159 -11.51 11.82 12.58
C GLU A 159 -10.83 10.64 11.88
N ALA A 160 -9.96 9.90 12.58
CA ALA A 160 -9.32 8.69 12.04
C ALA A 160 -10.36 7.65 11.57
N SER A 161 -11.47 7.51 12.31
CA SER A 161 -12.58 6.64 11.94
C SER A 161 -13.29 7.11 10.66
N GLY A 162 -13.52 8.42 10.52
CA GLY A 162 -14.09 9.03 9.31
C GLY A 162 -13.18 8.84 8.08
N VAL A 163 -11.88 9.05 8.25
CA VAL A 163 -10.87 8.86 7.20
C VAL A 163 -10.83 7.40 6.73
N ARG A 164 -10.90 6.42 7.64
CA ARG A 164 -10.97 4.99 7.27
C ARG A 164 -12.26 4.63 6.52
N LEU A 165 -13.39 5.24 6.89
CA LEU A 165 -14.63 5.08 6.13
C LEU A 165 -14.49 5.60 4.70
N PHE A 166 -13.84 6.75 4.51
CA PHE A 166 -13.56 7.29 3.18
C PHE A 166 -12.61 6.38 2.37
N ALA A 167 -11.55 5.84 2.98
CA ALA A 167 -10.70 4.85 2.34
C ALA A 167 -11.48 3.61 1.87
N ALA A 168 -12.42 3.12 2.70
CA ALA A 168 -13.30 2.00 2.33
C ALA A 168 -14.28 2.35 1.19
N GLN A 169 -14.73 3.60 1.09
CA GLN A 169 -15.54 4.08 -0.04
C GLN A 169 -14.74 4.09 -1.34
N LEU A 170 -13.49 4.56 -1.29
CA LEU A 170 -12.60 4.53 -2.45
C LEU A 170 -12.50 3.12 -3.03
N ARG A 171 -12.27 2.09 -2.19
CA ARG A 171 -12.21 0.68 -2.63
C ARG A 171 -13.49 0.16 -3.30
N LYS A 172 -14.65 0.73 -2.98
CA LYS A 172 -15.94 0.37 -3.60
C LYS A 172 -16.14 1.05 -4.95
N GLY A 173 -15.27 1.99 -5.34
CA GLY A 173 -15.42 2.79 -6.55
C GLY A 173 -16.47 3.89 -6.42
N ASP A 174 -17.03 4.12 -5.23
CA ASP A 174 -18.01 5.18 -4.98
C ASP A 174 -17.28 6.53 -5.03
N LYS A 175 -17.55 7.33 -6.06
CA LYS A 175 -17.15 8.74 -6.10
C LYS A 175 -18.05 9.52 -5.16
N SER A 176 -17.47 10.26 -4.21
CA SER A 176 -18.17 11.25 -3.39
C SER A 176 -18.74 12.38 -4.24
#